data_AF-A0A3D6C3S2-F1
#
_entry.id   AF-A0A3D6C3S2-F1
#
_cell.length_a   1.000
_cell.length_b   1.000
_cell.length_c   1.000
_cell.angle_alpha   90.00
_cell.angle_beta   90.00
_cell.angle_gamma   90.00
#
_symmetry.space_group_name_H-M   'P 1'
#
loop_
_entity.id
_entity.type
_entity.pdbx_description
1 polymer ?
#
loop_
_entity_poly.entity_id
_entity_poly.type
_entity_poly.pdbx_seq_one_letter_code
_entity_poly.pdbx_strand_id
1 'polypeptide(L)'
;MGKKTIISASRRTDIPGWYTPWFMERIRRGYFTVINPFNRQARRVDATPDTVHTIVFWSKNIGPLIDLNAHKKLTDQGFHLYFNITVNPEAPLLEPGIPDLDTRLNHLRRLCRDLDPSHITWRFDPICIYTQNGQPRTNTKGVRAIAQALGDMGIRRCVTSFYDPYKKVDLRIDRLMKSGGPKLVFSQPDLDKKSAIARKLADLLAPMGISLSLCCEKELTDHLAGCGDIGPNACIDGRLYGRLFGGNPEIAKDYGQRKAKGCLCTTSADIGAYDQHPCHHNCLFCYARTGSDTTHRNRRIK
;
A
#
# COMPACT_ATOMS: atom_id res chain seq x y z
N MET A 1 -11.22 -2.63 -29.80
CA MET A 1 -11.53 -1.77 -28.64
C MET A 1 -10.26 -1.06 -28.19
N GLY A 2 -10.31 0.24 -27.95
CA GLY A 2 -9.15 1.02 -27.50
C GLY A 2 -8.61 0.53 -26.16
N LYS A 3 -7.36 0.86 -25.88
CA LYS A 3 -6.68 0.53 -24.62
C LYS A 3 -7.32 1.32 -23.47
N LYS A 4 -7.68 0.65 -22.38
CA LYS A 4 -8.33 1.28 -21.22
C LYS A 4 -7.33 1.60 -20.11
N THR A 5 -7.55 2.70 -19.41
CA THR A 5 -6.62 3.23 -18.39
C THR A 5 -6.77 2.50 -17.06
N ILE A 6 -5.66 2.23 -16.37
CA ILE A 6 -5.69 1.78 -14.97
C ILE A 6 -5.60 3.03 -14.08
N ILE A 7 -6.52 3.18 -13.13
CA ILE A 7 -6.48 4.26 -12.12
C ILE A 7 -5.84 3.71 -10.84
N SER A 8 -4.89 4.44 -10.27
CA SER A 8 -4.29 4.14 -8.96
C SER A 8 -4.75 5.15 -7.91
N ALA A 9 -5.41 4.68 -6.86
CA ALA A 9 -6.10 5.47 -5.84
C ALA A 9 -5.68 5.12 -4.39
N SER A 10 -4.50 5.52 -3.90
CA SER A 10 -3.40 6.20 -4.58
C SER A 10 -2.07 5.81 -3.95
N ARG A 11 -0.97 5.88 -4.71
CA ARG A 11 0.38 5.71 -4.15
C ARG A 11 0.79 6.86 -3.20
N ARG A 12 0.06 7.98 -3.21
CA ARG A 12 0.42 9.23 -2.52
C ARG A 12 -0.27 9.40 -1.17
N THR A 13 -1.43 8.79 -1.00
CA THR A 13 -2.29 8.96 0.18
C THR A 13 -3.28 7.80 0.29
N ASP A 14 -3.78 7.58 1.49
CA ASP A 14 -4.83 6.59 1.73
C ASP A 14 -6.20 7.21 1.38
N ILE A 15 -6.52 7.21 0.09
CA ILE A 15 -7.82 7.71 -0.41
C ILE A 15 -8.98 6.97 0.24
N PRO A 16 -8.98 5.62 0.31
CA PRO A 16 -10.07 4.92 0.96
C PRO A 16 -10.26 5.31 2.44
N GLY A 17 -9.17 5.55 3.17
CA GLY A 17 -9.21 5.89 4.59
C GLY A 17 -9.59 7.34 4.92
N TRP A 18 -9.45 8.28 3.98
CA TRP A 18 -9.63 9.71 4.29
C TRP A 18 -10.45 10.49 3.26
N TYR A 19 -10.56 10.00 2.03
CA TYR A 19 -11.06 10.77 0.88
C TYR A 19 -12.07 9.98 0.03
N THR A 20 -12.72 8.95 0.59
CA THR A 20 -13.77 8.20 -0.12
C THR A 20 -14.91 9.10 -0.64
N PRO A 21 -15.48 10.05 0.13
CA PRO A 21 -16.51 10.94 -0.39
C PRO A 21 -16.05 11.79 -1.59
N TRP A 22 -14.84 12.35 -1.50
CA TRP A 22 -14.23 13.08 -2.61
C TRP A 22 -14.05 12.18 -3.84
N PHE A 23 -13.54 10.97 -3.64
CA PHE A 23 -13.33 10.00 -4.71
C PHE A 23 -14.64 9.68 -5.44
N MET A 24 -15.70 9.37 -4.69
CA MET A 24 -17.02 9.06 -5.25
C MET A 24 -17.64 10.25 -6.00
N GLU A 25 -17.46 11.48 -5.50
CA GLU A 25 -17.89 12.68 -6.23
C GLU A 25 -17.15 12.85 -7.56
N ARG A 26 -15.86 12.50 -7.62
CA ARG A 26 -15.10 12.54 -8.89
C ARG A 26 -15.53 11.45 -9.86
N ILE A 27 -15.82 10.24 -9.37
CA ILE A 27 -16.42 9.17 -10.18
C ILE A 27 -17.76 9.61 -10.76
N ARG A 28 -18.64 10.22 -9.95
CA ARG A 28 -19.92 10.76 -10.42
C ARG A 28 -19.76 11.81 -11.51
N ARG A 29 -18.70 12.63 -11.44
CA ARG A 29 -18.36 13.61 -12.49
C ARG A 29 -17.71 12.99 -13.73
N GLY A 30 -17.28 11.72 -13.67
CA GLY A 30 -16.65 11.00 -14.77
C GLY A 30 -15.18 11.38 -15.04
N TYR A 31 -14.53 12.17 -14.18
CA TYR A 31 -13.11 12.50 -14.34
C TYR A 31 -12.43 12.98 -13.05
N PHE A 32 -11.10 12.88 -13.01
CA PHE A 32 -10.22 13.52 -12.04
C PHE A 32 -9.36 14.60 -12.70
N THR A 33 -9.06 15.67 -11.97
CA THR A 33 -7.97 16.58 -12.32
C THR A 33 -6.78 16.23 -11.45
N VAL A 34 -5.68 15.81 -12.06
CA VAL A 34 -4.45 15.41 -11.37
C VAL A 34 -3.38 16.45 -11.61
N ILE A 35 -2.81 16.98 -10.53
CA ILE A 35 -1.68 17.89 -10.57
C ILE A 35 -0.39 17.08 -10.43
N ASN A 36 0.54 17.26 -11.36
CA ASN A 36 1.86 16.67 -11.23
C ASN A 36 2.63 17.36 -10.08
N PRO A 37 3.17 16.60 -9.11
CA PRO A 37 3.79 17.18 -7.92
C PRO A 37 5.10 17.94 -8.21
N PHE A 38 5.74 17.69 -9.35
CA PHE A 38 7.03 18.28 -9.71
C PHE A 38 6.89 19.51 -10.60
N ASN A 39 6.09 19.44 -11.66
CA ASN A 39 5.95 20.53 -12.64
C ASN A 39 4.63 21.32 -12.51
N ARG A 40 3.76 20.94 -11.56
CA ARG A 40 2.46 21.58 -11.27
C ARG A 40 1.44 21.60 -12.42
N GLN A 41 1.73 20.93 -13.54
CA GLN A 41 0.79 20.81 -14.65
C GLN A 41 -0.42 19.98 -14.22
N ALA A 42 -1.60 20.49 -14.52
CA ALA A 42 -2.86 19.78 -14.33
C ALA A 42 -3.18 18.97 -15.58
N ARG A 43 -3.59 17.72 -15.39
CA ARG A 43 -4.13 16.86 -16.45
C ARG A 43 -5.47 16.29 -16.06
N ARG A 44 -6.34 16.12 -17.04
CA ARG A 44 -7.60 15.39 -16.88
C ARG A 44 -7.34 13.90 -17.02
N VAL A 45 -7.98 13.11 -16.16
CA VAL A 45 -8.02 11.64 -16.21
C VAL A 45 -9.49 11.25 -16.25
N ASP A 46 -9.96 10.72 -17.37
CA ASP A 46 -11.34 10.23 -17.48
C ASP A 46 -11.54 9.02 -16.57
N ALA A 47 -12.73 8.93 -15.98
CA ALA A 47 -13.06 8.00 -14.90
C ALA A 47 -14.47 7.44 -15.08
N THR A 48 -14.70 6.83 -16.23
CA THR A 48 -15.96 6.16 -16.59
C THR A 48 -15.70 4.67 -16.89
N PRO A 49 -16.69 3.77 -16.78
CA PRO A 49 -16.49 2.33 -17.03
C PRO A 49 -15.98 1.99 -18.44
N ASP A 50 -16.26 2.84 -19.42
CA ASP A 50 -15.79 2.71 -20.81
C ASP A 50 -14.32 3.15 -20.98
N THR A 51 -13.83 4.08 -20.18
CA THR A 51 -12.45 4.59 -20.27
C THR A 51 -11.48 3.91 -19.30
N VAL A 52 -11.99 3.43 -18.17
CA VAL A 52 -11.22 2.79 -17.10
C VAL A 52 -11.27 1.28 -17.23
N HIS A 53 -10.10 0.64 -17.14
CA HIS A 53 -10.00 -0.81 -17.03
C HIS A 53 -10.22 -1.25 -15.59
N THR A 54 -9.36 -0.81 -14.67
CA THR A 54 -9.41 -1.20 -13.26
C THR A 54 -9.08 0.00 -12.38
N ILE A 55 -9.78 0.13 -11.26
CA ILE A 55 -9.45 1.05 -10.17
C ILE A 55 -8.69 0.26 -9.11
N VAL A 56 -7.44 0.64 -8.87
CA VAL A 56 -6.57 0.01 -7.88
C VAL A 56 -6.49 0.87 -6.63
N PHE A 57 -7.09 0.41 -5.55
CA PHE A 57 -7.08 1.09 -4.25
C PHE A 57 -5.85 0.72 -3.44
N TRP A 58 -5.35 1.69 -2.67
CA TRP A 58 -4.26 1.52 -1.72
C TRP A 58 -4.72 1.99 -0.36
N SER A 59 -4.65 1.12 0.66
CA SER A 59 -5.14 1.51 1.98
C SER A 59 -4.50 0.74 3.12
N LYS A 60 -4.35 1.41 4.25
CA LYS A 60 -4.13 0.87 5.59
C LYS A 60 -5.41 0.88 6.43
N ASN A 61 -6.39 1.69 6.05
CA ASN A 61 -7.71 1.75 6.66
C ASN A 61 -8.81 1.78 5.60
N ILE A 62 -9.26 0.60 5.17
CA ILE A 62 -10.32 0.47 4.15
C ILE A 62 -11.72 0.78 4.70
N GLY A 63 -11.87 0.90 6.02
CA GLY A 63 -13.15 1.04 6.72
C GLY A 63 -14.11 2.07 6.10
N PRO A 64 -13.70 3.35 5.92
CA PRO A 64 -14.59 4.37 5.37
C PRO A 64 -15.10 4.07 3.96
N LEU A 65 -14.32 3.35 3.13
CA LEU A 65 -14.78 2.88 1.82
C LEU A 65 -15.86 1.81 1.95
N ILE A 66 -15.66 0.86 2.86
CA ILE A 66 -16.62 -0.23 3.14
C ILE A 66 -17.91 0.31 3.77
N ASP A 67 -17.81 1.22 4.75
CA ASP A 67 -18.97 1.77 5.46
C ASP A 67 -19.88 2.62 4.56
N LEU A 68 -19.29 3.29 3.56
CA LEU A 68 -20.05 4.01 2.54
C LEU A 68 -20.61 3.11 1.42
N ASN A 69 -20.36 1.79 1.50
CA ASN A 69 -20.64 0.80 0.46
C ASN A 69 -20.08 1.23 -0.91
N ALA A 70 -18.95 1.93 -0.91
CA ALA A 70 -18.40 2.51 -2.13
C ALA A 70 -17.90 1.42 -3.09
N HIS A 71 -17.35 0.30 -2.57
CA HIS A 71 -16.98 -0.85 -3.40
C HIS A 71 -18.18 -1.40 -4.17
N LYS A 72 -19.32 -1.61 -3.50
CA LYS A 72 -20.55 -2.13 -4.14
C LYS A 72 -21.09 -1.15 -5.18
N LYS A 73 -21.20 0.14 -4.84
CA LYS A 73 -21.65 1.18 -5.77
C LYS A 73 -20.79 1.27 -7.03
N LEU A 74 -19.48 1.07 -6.90
CA LEU A 74 -18.56 1.09 -8.04
C LEU A 74 -18.70 -0.17 -8.90
N THR A 75 -18.82 -1.36 -8.29
CA THR A 75 -19.05 -2.60 -9.05
C THR A 75 -20.40 -2.58 -9.76
N ASP A 76 -21.45 -2.05 -9.13
CA ASP A 76 -22.79 -1.90 -9.72
C ASP A 76 -22.77 -0.94 -10.92
N GLN A 77 -21.84 0.03 -10.93
CA GLN A 77 -21.59 0.93 -12.06
C GLN A 77 -20.72 0.30 -13.16
N GLY A 78 -20.24 -0.94 -12.98
CA GLY A 78 -19.42 -1.65 -13.96
C GLY A 78 -17.91 -1.41 -13.84
N PHE A 79 -17.42 -0.85 -12.73
CA PHE A 79 -15.97 -0.74 -12.50
C PHE A 79 -15.37 -2.06 -11.99
N HIS A 80 -14.21 -2.43 -12.53
CA HIS A 80 -13.37 -3.46 -11.92
C HIS A 80 -12.51 -2.86 -10.81
N LEU A 81 -12.51 -3.53 -9.65
CA LEU A 81 -11.85 -3.05 -8.45
C LEU A 81 -10.76 -4.02 -8.02
N TYR A 82 -9.62 -3.46 -7.62
CA TYR A 82 -8.50 -4.23 -7.11
C TYR A 82 -7.88 -3.51 -5.91
N PHE A 83 -7.44 -4.26 -4.89
CA PHE A 83 -7.05 -3.68 -3.61
C PHE A 83 -5.63 -4.09 -3.20
N ASN A 84 -4.77 -3.10 -3.01
CA ASN A 84 -3.51 -3.22 -2.30
C ASN A 84 -3.72 -2.79 -0.84
N ILE A 85 -3.99 -3.75 0.05
CA ILE A 85 -4.29 -3.47 1.46
C ILE A 85 -3.10 -3.77 2.33
N THR A 86 -2.64 -2.77 3.07
CA THR A 86 -1.52 -2.90 4.00
C THR A 86 -2.03 -3.25 5.39
N VAL A 87 -1.65 -4.43 5.89
CA VAL A 87 -1.97 -4.88 7.25
C VAL A 87 -0.67 -5.30 7.92
N ASN A 88 -0.14 -4.43 8.76
CA ASN A 88 1.01 -4.71 9.61
C ASN A 88 0.57 -5.08 11.04
N PRO A 89 1.40 -5.81 11.80
CA PRO A 89 1.22 -5.95 13.24
C PRO A 89 1.20 -4.59 13.93
N GLU A 90 0.47 -4.51 15.04
CA GLU A 90 0.33 -3.26 15.77
C GLU A 90 1.67 -2.77 16.30
N ALA A 91 2.03 -1.58 15.86
CA ALA A 91 3.22 -0.87 16.31
C ALA A 91 2.87 0.62 16.41
N PRO A 92 2.21 1.07 17.50
CA PRO A 92 1.74 2.45 17.63
C PRO A 92 2.84 3.51 17.42
N LEU A 93 4.10 3.17 17.71
CA LEU A 93 5.24 4.03 17.40
C LEU A 93 5.49 4.20 15.90
N LEU A 94 5.34 3.13 15.11
CA LEU A 94 5.53 3.16 13.66
C LEU A 94 4.28 3.65 12.93
N GLU A 95 3.10 3.36 13.46
CA GLU A 95 1.81 3.54 12.79
C GLU A 95 0.72 4.04 13.76
N PRO A 96 0.83 5.27 14.29
CA PRO A 96 -0.01 5.75 15.39
C PRO A 96 -1.47 6.03 15.00
N GLY A 97 -1.74 6.41 13.76
CA GLY A 97 -3.06 6.85 13.31
C GLY A 97 -3.84 5.79 12.53
N ILE A 98 -3.60 4.52 12.80
CA ILE A 98 -4.28 3.40 12.14
C ILE A 98 -5.23 2.72 13.14
N PRO A 99 -6.44 2.29 12.74
CA PRO A 99 -7.29 1.47 13.59
C PRO A 99 -6.60 0.19 14.06
N ASP A 100 -7.07 -0.35 15.18
CA ASP A 100 -6.57 -1.63 15.71
C ASP A 100 -6.69 -2.77 14.69
N LEU A 101 -5.92 -3.83 14.94
CA LEU A 101 -5.83 -4.96 14.01
C LEU A 101 -7.18 -5.64 13.77
N ASP A 102 -7.98 -5.85 14.82
CA ASP A 102 -9.27 -6.53 14.70
C ASP A 102 -10.25 -5.73 13.85
N THR A 103 -10.31 -4.42 14.04
CA THR A 103 -11.11 -3.50 13.21
C THR A 103 -10.70 -3.60 11.74
N ARG A 104 -9.39 -3.57 11.44
CA ARG A 104 -8.89 -3.71 10.06
C ARG A 104 -9.23 -5.06 9.45
N LEU A 105 -9.06 -6.15 10.20
CA LEU A 105 -9.41 -7.50 9.76
C LEU A 105 -10.93 -7.64 9.54
N ASN A 106 -11.76 -7.04 10.39
CA ASN A 106 -13.22 -7.04 10.22
C ASN A 106 -13.66 -6.33 8.94
N HIS A 107 -13.04 -5.19 8.60
CA HIS A 107 -13.31 -4.53 7.31
C HIS A 107 -12.88 -5.38 6.11
N LEU A 108 -11.74 -6.08 6.21
CA LEU A 108 -11.31 -7.01 5.16
C LEU A 108 -12.24 -8.22 5.02
N ARG A 109 -12.73 -8.80 6.13
CA ARG A 109 -13.75 -9.85 6.08
C ARG A 109 -14.99 -9.38 5.34
N ARG A 110 -15.46 -8.16 5.63
CA ARG A 110 -16.61 -7.56 4.92
C ARG A 110 -16.34 -7.43 3.43
N LEU A 111 -15.16 -6.95 3.04
CA LEU A 111 -14.76 -6.83 1.63
C LEU A 111 -14.71 -8.19 0.92
N CYS A 112 -14.12 -9.22 1.54
CA CYS A 112 -14.01 -10.57 0.96
C CYS A 112 -15.35 -11.32 0.88
N ARG A 113 -16.39 -10.87 1.61
CA ARG A 113 -17.76 -11.39 1.42
C ARG A 113 -18.42 -10.84 0.15
N ASP A 114 -18.06 -9.62 -0.25
CA ASP A 114 -18.68 -8.94 -1.39
C ASP A 114 -17.86 -9.11 -2.69
N LEU A 115 -16.55 -9.37 -2.59
CA LEU A 115 -15.63 -9.49 -3.73
C LEU A 115 -14.74 -10.72 -3.63
N ASP A 116 -14.35 -11.25 -4.78
CA ASP A 116 -13.40 -12.35 -4.86
C ASP A 116 -12.04 -11.98 -4.20
N PRO A 117 -11.53 -12.79 -3.26
CA PRO A 117 -10.25 -12.52 -2.58
C PRO A 117 -9.04 -12.39 -3.51
N SER A 118 -9.10 -12.95 -4.73
CA SER A 118 -8.07 -12.78 -5.75
C SER A 118 -7.92 -11.33 -6.21
N HIS A 119 -8.91 -10.46 -5.97
CA HIS A 119 -8.83 -9.02 -6.22
C HIS A 119 -8.01 -8.26 -5.18
N ILE A 120 -7.48 -8.96 -4.15
CA ILE A 120 -6.76 -8.36 -3.03
C ILE A 120 -5.31 -8.85 -3.01
N THR A 121 -4.39 -7.90 -2.87
CA THR A 121 -3.01 -8.14 -2.44
C THR A 121 -2.85 -7.60 -1.04
N TRP A 122 -2.47 -8.47 -0.12
CA TRP A 122 -1.97 -8.05 1.18
C TRP A 122 -0.57 -7.47 1.02
N ARG A 123 -0.33 -6.32 1.64
CA ARG A 123 0.99 -5.74 1.81
C ARG A 123 1.38 -5.82 3.28
N PHE A 124 2.38 -6.63 3.60
CA PHE A 124 3.10 -6.51 4.86
C PHE A 124 4.31 -5.63 4.57
N ASP A 125 4.10 -4.31 4.61
CA ASP A 125 5.02 -3.37 3.98
C ASP A 125 5.08 -2.03 4.72
N PRO A 126 6.28 -1.49 4.96
CA PRO A 126 7.59 -2.13 4.83
C PRO A 126 7.94 -3.02 6.04
N ILE A 127 8.91 -3.92 5.87
CA ILE A 127 9.65 -4.52 6.99
C ILE A 127 10.55 -3.44 7.59
N CYS A 128 10.31 -3.15 8.86
CA CYS A 128 11.09 -2.21 9.66
C CYS A 128 11.97 -2.99 10.64
N ILE A 129 13.26 -2.67 10.65
CA ILE A 129 14.23 -3.13 11.65
C ILE A 129 14.85 -1.87 12.22
N TYR A 130 14.82 -1.74 13.55
CA TYR A 130 15.21 -0.52 14.22
C TYR A 130 15.64 -0.81 15.66
N THR A 131 16.30 0.15 16.29
CA THR A 131 16.47 0.17 17.74
C THR A 131 15.54 1.19 18.36
N GLN A 132 15.02 0.89 19.54
CA GLN A 132 14.27 1.82 20.39
C GLN A 132 14.95 1.86 21.75
N ASN A 133 15.51 3.02 22.12
CA ASN A 133 16.31 3.20 23.34
C ASN A 133 17.41 2.13 23.47
N GLY A 134 18.10 1.83 22.35
CA GLY A 134 19.17 0.83 22.28
C GLY A 134 18.69 -0.63 22.14
N GLN A 135 17.41 -0.91 22.30
CA GLN A 135 16.87 -2.27 22.20
C GLN A 135 16.47 -2.61 20.75
N PRO A 136 16.93 -3.73 20.16
CA PRO A 136 16.51 -4.16 18.84
C PRO A 136 15.00 -4.45 18.75
N ARG A 137 14.38 -3.99 17.66
CA ARG A 137 12.95 -4.11 17.38
C ARG A 137 12.71 -4.40 15.89
N THR A 138 11.56 -5.00 15.61
CA THR A 138 11.06 -5.24 14.26
C THR A 138 9.54 -5.34 14.27
N ASN A 139 8.89 -5.02 13.15
CA ASN A 139 7.45 -5.19 12.97
C ASN A 139 7.05 -6.57 12.42
N THR A 140 7.94 -7.55 12.44
CA THR A 140 7.64 -8.93 11.99
C THR A 140 6.96 -9.78 13.07
N LYS A 141 7.00 -9.35 14.34
CA LYS A 141 6.29 -10.04 15.45
C LYS A 141 4.78 -9.89 15.26
N GLY A 142 4.06 -11.01 15.18
CA GLY A 142 2.60 -11.03 15.00
C GLY A 142 2.14 -11.26 13.56
N VAL A 143 3.05 -11.29 12.58
CA VAL A 143 2.71 -11.53 11.16
C VAL A 143 1.98 -12.87 10.96
N ARG A 144 2.31 -13.91 11.74
CA ARG A 144 1.62 -15.22 11.67
C ARG A 144 0.12 -15.12 11.89
N ALA A 145 -0.33 -14.36 12.89
CA ALA A 145 -1.75 -14.24 13.20
C ALA A 145 -2.51 -13.52 12.08
N ILE A 146 -1.87 -12.49 11.49
CA ILE A 146 -2.42 -11.77 10.33
C ILE A 146 -2.49 -12.69 9.12
N ALA A 147 -1.40 -13.41 8.83
CA ALA A 147 -1.34 -14.32 7.71
C ALA A 147 -2.40 -15.44 7.81
N GLN A 148 -2.62 -16.00 9.01
CA GLN A 148 -3.67 -16.98 9.23
C GLN A 148 -5.04 -16.38 8.91
N ALA A 149 -5.37 -15.22 9.50
CA ALA A 149 -6.65 -14.57 9.29
C ALA A 149 -6.90 -14.23 7.81
N LEU A 150 -5.90 -13.72 7.10
CA LEU A 150 -6.02 -13.37 5.67
C LEU A 150 -6.06 -14.62 4.78
N GLY A 151 -5.32 -15.67 5.13
CA GLY A 151 -5.37 -16.97 4.47
C GLY A 151 -6.75 -17.60 4.57
N ASP A 152 -7.37 -17.55 5.75
CA ASP A 152 -8.75 -18.03 5.99
C ASP A 152 -9.78 -17.24 5.16
N MET A 153 -9.50 -15.97 4.85
CA MET A 153 -10.32 -15.14 3.96
C MET A 153 -10.10 -15.41 2.46
N GLY A 154 -9.21 -16.33 2.09
CA GLY A 154 -8.92 -16.65 0.69
C GLY A 154 -7.85 -15.76 0.04
N ILE A 155 -7.20 -14.85 0.77
CA ILE A 155 -6.13 -14.01 0.22
C ILE A 155 -4.87 -14.86 0.07
N ARG A 156 -4.26 -14.82 -1.11
CA ARG A 156 -3.11 -15.68 -1.48
C ARG A 156 -1.83 -14.93 -1.81
N ARG A 157 -1.85 -13.59 -1.83
CA ARG A 157 -0.73 -12.79 -2.32
C ARG A 157 -0.30 -11.78 -1.27
N CYS A 158 0.95 -11.91 -0.81
CA CYS A 158 1.61 -11.00 0.11
C CYS A 158 2.78 -10.31 -0.59
N VAL A 159 2.84 -8.99 -0.50
CA VAL A 159 3.95 -8.19 -1.01
C VAL A 159 4.64 -7.48 0.14
N THR A 160 5.97 -7.44 0.11
CA THR A 160 6.77 -6.68 1.07
C THR A 160 7.94 -5.95 0.40
N SER A 161 8.54 -5.05 1.15
CA SER A 161 9.85 -4.44 0.90
C SER A 161 10.51 -4.18 2.25
N PHE A 162 11.80 -3.86 2.26
CA PHE A 162 12.43 -3.29 3.45
C PHE A 162 12.22 -1.78 3.49
N TYR A 163 12.28 -1.21 4.68
CA TYR A 163 12.24 0.25 4.86
C TYR A 163 13.34 0.91 4.03
N ASP A 164 13.00 1.99 3.31
CA ASP A 164 13.96 2.83 2.60
C ASP A 164 14.33 4.06 3.45
N PRO A 165 15.62 4.41 3.61
CA PRO A 165 16.02 5.58 4.37
C PRO A 165 15.66 6.87 3.64
N TYR A 166 15.08 7.83 4.36
CA TYR A 166 14.72 9.14 3.83
C TYR A 166 15.13 10.24 4.80
N LYS A 167 15.87 11.25 4.33
CA LYS A 167 16.29 12.42 5.12
C LYS A 167 15.13 13.08 5.88
N LYS A 168 13.95 13.14 5.27
CA LYS A 168 12.73 13.71 5.90
C LYS A 168 12.22 12.89 7.08
N VAL A 169 12.46 11.57 7.08
CA VAL A 169 12.14 10.67 8.19
C VAL A 169 13.17 10.83 9.30
N ASP A 170 14.46 10.98 8.99
CA ASP A 170 15.50 11.26 9.99
C ASP A 170 15.21 12.56 10.76
N LEU A 171 14.93 13.66 10.03
CA LEU A 171 14.52 14.95 10.61
C LEU A 171 13.23 14.86 11.44
N ARG A 172 12.36 13.89 11.14
CA ARG A 172 11.13 13.66 11.89
C ARG A 172 11.44 12.93 13.20
N ILE A 173 12.27 11.89 13.15
CA ILE A 173 12.73 11.17 14.34
C ILE A 173 13.48 12.13 15.29
N ASP A 174 14.35 12.99 14.77
CA ASP A 174 15.06 13.99 15.57
C ASP A 174 14.11 14.94 16.31
N ARG A 175 13.03 15.39 15.63
CA ARG A 175 12.01 16.24 16.25
C ARG A 175 11.22 15.48 17.32
N LEU A 176 10.85 14.23 17.04
CA LEU A 176 10.18 13.36 18.00
C LEU A 176 11.02 13.19 19.27
N MET A 177 12.32 12.91 19.11
CA MET A 177 13.28 12.80 20.22
C MET A 177 13.39 14.10 21.02
N LYS A 178 13.55 15.26 20.34
CA LYS A 178 13.61 16.57 21.00
C LYS A 178 12.33 16.93 21.78
N SER A 179 11.18 16.37 21.38
CA SER A 179 9.91 16.53 22.10
C SER A 179 9.67 15.52 23.24
N GLY A 180 10.69 14.75 23.63
CA GLY A 180 10.60 13.74 24.70
C GLY A 180 10.18 12.34 24.24
N GLY A 181 10.15 12.10 22.93
CA GLY A 181 9.92 10.77 22.35
C GLY A 181 11.14 9.85 22.46
N PRO A 182 11.00 8.55 22.13
CA PRO A 182 12.07 7.58 22.27
C PRO A 182 13.20 7.83 21.27
N LYS A 183 14.43 7.43 21.63
CA LYS A 183 15.54 7.36 20.68
C LYS A 183 15.27 6.21 19.71
N LEU A 184 15.10 6.53 18.43
CA LEU A 184 14.84 5.55 17.39
C LEU A 184 15.89 5.65 16.28
N VAL A 185 16.38 4.50 15.83
CA VAL A 185 17.31 4.42 14.69
C VAL A 185 16.88 3.27 13.81
N PHE A 186 16.48 3.54 12.57
CA PHE A 186 16.23 2.51 11.56
C PHE A 186 17.56 1.90 11.10
N SER A 187 17.56 0.61 10.87
CA SER A 187 18.72 -0.14 10.39
C SER A 187 18.45 -0.69 8.99
N GLN A 188 19.46 -0.64 8.13
CA GLN A 188 19.47 -1.33 6.85
C GLN A 188 20.26 -2.63 7.02
N PRO A 189 19.60 -3.80 7.02
CA PRO A 189 20.33 -5.07 7.02
C PRO A 189 21.10 -5.25 5.71
N ASP A 190 22.22 -5.96 5.80
CA ASP A 190 22.90 -6.50 4.62
C ASP A 190 22.02 -7.49 3.85
N LEU A 191 22.51 -7.88 2.68
CA LEU A 191 21.78 -8.72 1.72
C LEU A 191 21.47 -10.10 2.28
N ASP A 192 22.42 -10.73 2.98
CA ASP A 192 22.26 -12.07 3.56
C ASP A 192 21.19 -12.06 4.66
N LYS A 193 21.19 -11.03 5.51
CA LYS A 193 20.17 -10.87 6.55
C LYS A 193 18.80 -10.55 5.96
N LYS A 194 18.72 -9.74 4.90
CA LYS A 194 17.46 -9.52 4.17
C LYS A 194 16.94 -10.82 3.56
N SER A 195 17.82 -11.62 2.95
CA SER A 195 17.53 -12.94 2.37
C SER A 195 16.98 -13.90 3.42
N ALA A 196 17.65 -14.03 4.57
CA ALA A 196 17.19 -14.87 5.68
C ALA A 196 15.80 -14.46 6.21
N ILE A 197 15.54 -13.15 6.34
CA ILE A 197 14.24 -12.63 6.78
C ILE A 197 13.15 -12.93 5.74
N ALA A 198 13.43 -12.71 4.45
CA ALA A 198 12.49 -12.96 3.37
C ALA A 198 12.11 -14.44 3.27
N ARG A 199 13.10 -15.35 3.36
CA ARG A 199 12.88 -16.81 3.39
C ARG A 199 12.03 -17.23 4.58
N LYS A 200 12.40 -16.80 5.79
CA LYS A 200 11.64 -17.09 7.00
C LYS A 200 10.19 -16.60 6.90
N LEU A 201 9.96 -15.46 6.26
CA LEU A 201 8.63 -14.95 6.02
C LEU A 201 7.88 -15.82 4.99
N ALA A 202 8.51 -16.19 3.87
CA ALA A 202 7.89 -17.08 2.88
C ALA A 202 7.51 -18.44 3.49
N ASP A 203 8.41 -19.06 4.27
CA ASP A 203 8.15 -20.33 4.95
C ASP A 203 6.98 -20.24 5.94
N LEU A 204 6.84 -19.07 6.61
CA LEU A 204 5.72 -18.80 7.52
C LEU A 204 4.39 -18.68 6.78
N LEU A 205 4.40 -18.13 5.57
CA LEU A 205 3.22 -17.84 4.75
C LEU A 205 2.76 -19.06 3.92
N ALA A 206 3.68 -19.92 3.49
CA ALA A 206 3.40 -21.04 2.59
C ALA A 206 2.31 -22.01 3.12
N PRO A 207 2.29 -22.43 4.41
CA PRO A 207 1.23 -23.30 4.94
C PRO A 207 -0.18 -22.69 4.89
N MET A 208 -0.28 -21.36 4.74
CA MET A 208 -1.55 -20.63 4.63
C MET A 208 -1.94 -20.37 3.16
N GLY A 209 -1.18 -20.94 2.21
CA GLY A 209 -1.34 -20.73 0.77
C GLY A 209 -0.99 -19.31 0.30
N ILE A 210 -0.20 -18.56 1.08
CA ILE A 210 0.15 -17.18 0.75
C ILE A 210 1.55 -17.14 0.12
N SER A 211 1.63 -16.67 -1.14
CA SER A 211 2.91 -16.43 -1.82
C SER A 211 3.48 -15.07 -1.42
N LEU A 212 4.79 -15.02 -1.15
CA LEU A 212 5.53 -13.77 -0.90
C LEU A 212 6.17 -13.23 -2.17
N SER A 213 6.07 -11.93 -2.40
CA SER A 213 6.80 -11.24 -3.47
C SER A 213 7.40 -9.91 -3.00
N LEU A 214 8.45 -9.46 -3.67
CA LEU A 214 9.24 -8.30 -3.27
C LEU A 214 9.00 -7.10 -4.18
N CYS A 215 8.63 -5.96 -3.61
CA CYS A 215 8.44 -4.72 -4.36
C CYS A 215 9.67 -3.83 -4.28
N CYS A 216 10.28 -3.54 -5.43
CA CYS A 216 11.44 -2.65 -5.54
C CYS A 216 12.67 -3.10 -4.73
N GLU A 217 12.92 -4.41 -4.65
CA GLU A 217 14.08 -5.01 -3.98
C GLU A 217 14.91 -5.80 -5.00
N LYS A 218 15.39 -5.15 -6.08
CA LYS A 218 16.10 -5.83 -7.18
C LYS A 218 17.28 -6.67 -6.71
N GLU A 219 18.19 -6.10 -5.93
CA GLU A 219 19.39 -6.78 -5.45
C GLU A 219 19.05 -8.04 -4.64
N LEU A 220 18.05 -7.94 -3.76
CA LEU A 220 17.56 -9.08 -2.98
C LEU A 220 16.87 -10.13 -3.85
N THR A 221 16.07 -9.70 -4.82
CA THR A 221 15.38 -10.60 -5.76
C THR A 221 16.40 -11.38 -6.59
N ASP A 222 17.43 -10.71 -7.10
CA ASP A 222 18.51 -11.34 -7.85
C ASP A 222 19.31 -12.31 -6.98
N HIS A 223 19.59 -11.94 -5.72
CA HIS A 223 20.27 -12.80 -4.75
C HIS A 223 19.44 -14.04 -4.36
N LEU A 224 18.12 -13.94 -4.39
CA LEU A 224 17.20 -15.04 -4.13
C LEU A 224 16.88 -15.88 -5.38
N ALA A 225 17.32 -15.43 -6.57
CA ALA A 225 17.02 -16.10 -7.83
C ALA A 225 17.52 -17.55 -7.81
N GLY A 226 16.65 -18.48 -8.24
CA GLY A 226 16.96 -19.91 -8.27
C GLY A 226 16.91 -20.63 -6.91
N CYS A 227 16.58 -19.94 -5.82
CA CYS A 227 16.59 -20.51 -4.48
C CYS A 227 15.21 -20.60 -3.80
N GLY A 228 14.10 -20.47 -4.55
CA GLY A 228 12.73 -20.58 -4.03
C GLY A 228 11.73 -19.69 -4.77
N ASP A 229 10.50 -19.61 -4.24
CA ASP A 229 9.35 -18.97 -4.88
C ASP A 229 9.22 -17.44 -4.63
N ILE A 230 10.25 -16.80 -4.07
CA ILE A 230 10.21 -15.36 -3.78
C ILE A 230 10.63 -14.58 -5.03
N GLY A 231 9.64 -13.99 -5.71
CA GLY A 231 9.84 -13.23 -6.95
C GLY A 231 9.65 -11.72 -6.82
N PRO A 232 9.96 -10.95 -7.88
CA PRO A 232 9.66 -9.53 -7.95
C PRO A 232 8.14 -9.29 -8.10
N ASN A 233 7.68 -8.12 -7.66
CA ASN A 233 6.27 -7.74 -7.72
C ASN A 233 5.99 -6.50 -8.61
N ALA A 234 4.82 -6.49 -9.24
CA ALA A 234 4.18 -5.31 -9.81
C ALA A 234 2.95 -4.95 -8.94
N CYS A 235 2.99 -3.84 -8.20
CA CYS A 235 1.84 -3.43 -7.37
C CYS A 235 0.66 -2.89 -8.21
N ILE A 236 0.96 -2.37 -9.41
CA ILE A 236 -0.01 -2.12 -10.48
C ILE A 236 0.35 -3.05 -11.62
N ASP A 237 -0.47 -4.05 -11.89
CA ASP A 237 -0.17 -5.10 -12.87
C ASP A 237 -1.32 -5.25 -13.86
N GLY A 238 -1.23 -4.52 -14.98
CA GLY A 238 -2.20 -4.64 -16.06
C GLY A 238 -2.33 -6.06 -16.62
N ARG A 239 -1.28 -6.89 -16.57
CA ARG A 239 -1.37 -8.28 -17.03
C ARG A 239 -2.22 -9.12 -16.08
N LEU A 240 -2.04 -8.93 -14.77
CA LEU A 240 -2.91 -9.54 -13.76
C LEU A 240 -4.36 -9.08 -13.92
N TYR A 241 -4.60 -7.78 -14.06
CA TYR A 241 -5.97 -7.25 -14.19
C TYR A 241 -6.65 -7.75 -15.46
N GLY A 242 -5.90 -7.91 -16.56
CA GLY A 242 -6.41 -8.52 -17.79
C GLY A 242 -6.80 -9.99 -17.60
N ARG A 243 -6.07 -10.75 -16.76
CA ARG A 243 -6.45 -12.13 -16.41
C ARG A 243 -7.68 -12.19 -15.50
N LEU A 244 -7.80 -11.28 -14.53
CA LEU A 244 -8.91 -11.26 -13.58
C LEU A 244 -10.22 -10.75 -14.20
N PHE A 245 -10.13 -9.72 -15.05
CA PHE A 245 -11.31 -8.97 -15.51
C PHE A 245 -11.50 -8.99 -17.03
N GLY A 246 -10.59 -9.61 -17.79
CA GLY A 246 -10.59 -9.57 -19.25
C GLY A 246 -10.22 -8.18 -19.81
N GLY A 247 -10.58 -7.95 -21.07
CA GLY A 247 -10.37 -6.65 -21.74
C GLY A 247 -8.92 -6.34 -22.12
N ASN A 248 -8.63 -5.07 -22.39
CA ASN A 248 -7.33 -4.60 -22.89
C ASN A 248 -6.71 -3.51 -21.96
N PRO A 249 -6.23 -3.89 -20.77
CA PRO A 249 -5.56 -2.97 -19.85
C PRO A 249 -4.24 -2.44 -20.39
N GLU A 250 -3.76 -1.36 -19.78
CA GLU A 250 -2.40 -0.88 -19.97
C GLU A 250 -1.34 -1.84 -19.40
N ILE A 251 -0.55 -2.47 -20.29
CA ILE A 251 0.50 -3.44 -19.98
C ILE A 251 1.93 -2.93 -20.21
N ALA A 252 2.09 -1.71 -20.74
CA ALA A 252 3.38 -1.07 -20.91
C ALA A 252 3.96 -0.74 -19.54
N LYS A 253 5.29 -0.87 -19.43
CA LYS A 253 6.01 -0.57 -18.20
C LYS A 253 5.91 0.92 -17.87
N ASP A 254 5.66 1.23 -16.60
CA ASP A 254 5.69 2.62 -16.11
C ASP A 254 7.13 3.08 -15.89
N TYR A 255 7.67 3.83 -16.86
CA TYR A 255 9.03 4.37 -16.79
C TYR A 255 9.19 5.49 -15.74
N GLY A 256 8.10 6.03 -15.20
CA GLY A 256 8.14 7.00 -14.11
C GLY A 256 8.34 6.38 -12.73
N GLN A 257 8.33 5.05 -12.61
CA GLN A 257 8.54 4.33 -11.34
C GLN A 257 10.01 3.99 -11.10
N ARG A 258 10.30 3.38 -9.94
CA ARG A 258 11.64 3.00 -9.46
C ARG A 258 12.27 1.85 -10.27
N LYS A 259 12.54 2.06 -11.57
CA LYS A 259 13.10 1.07 -12.50
C LYS A 259 14.45 0.52 -12.01
N ALA A 260 15.33 1.39 -11.50
CA ALA A 260 16.63 1.01 -10.97
C ALA A 260 16.50 0.02 -9.78
N LYS A 261 15.41 0.12 -9.01
CA LYS A 261 15.10 -0.80 -7.92
C LYS A 261 14.30 -2.04 -8.36
N GLY A 262 14.09 -2.24 -9.66
CA GLY A 262 13.39 -3.42 -10.18
C GLY A 262 11.88 -3.32 -10.21
N CYS A 263 11.29 -2.12 -10.20
CA CYS A 263 9.84 -1.98 -10.31
C CYS A 263 9.30 -2.57 -11.63
N LEU A 264 8.25 -3.39 -11.53
CA LEU A 264 7.58 -4.05 -12.65
C LEU A 264 6.18 -3.49 -12.95
N CYS A 265 5.76 -2.41 -12.27
CA CYS A 265 4.43 -1.85 -12.45
C CYS A 265 4.18 -1.43 -13.92
N THR A 266 2.94 -1.62 -14.36
CA THR A 266 2.46 -1.07 -15.63
C THR A 266 1.98 0.37 -15.45
N THR A 267 1.90 1.10 -16.56
CA THR A 267 1.48 2.51 -16.59
C THR A 267 0.06 2.66 -16.06
N SER A 268 -0.14 3.69 -15.22
CA SER A 268 -1.43 4.00 -14.60
C SER A 268 -1.59 5.51 -14.40
N ALA A 269 -2.83 5.95 -14.32
CA ALA A 269 -3.17 7.29 -13.85
C ALA A 269 -3.26 7.28 -12.32
N ASP A 270 -2.18 7.69 -11.65
CA ASP A 270 -2.18 7.89 -10.20
C ASP A 270 -2.93 9.17 -9.84
N ILE A 271 -4.05 9.03 -9.13
CA ILE A 271 -4.90 10.15 -8.68
C ILE A 271 -4.52 10.59 -7.26
N GLY A 272 -5.10 11.68 -6.79
CA GLY A 272 -4.76 12.28 -5.50
C GLY A 272 -3.45 13.08 -5.55
N ALA A 273 -3.19 13.84 -4.49
CA ALA A 273 -2.07 14.76 -4.40
C ALA A 273 -1.61 14.94 -2.95
N TYR A 274 -0.31 15.08 -2.72
CA TYR A 274 0.25 15.19 -1.37
C TYR A 274 -0.25 16.42 -0.61
N ASP A 275 -0.43 17.54 -1.30
CA ASP A 275 -0.86 18.83 -0.75
C ASP A 275 -2.37 18.89 -0.51
N GLN A 276 -3.17 18.42 -1.46
CA GLN A 276 -4.64 18.45 -1.37
C GLN A 276 -5.23 17.28 -0.56
N HIS A 277 -4.51 16.15 -0.48
CA HIS A 277 -4.98 14.92 0.15
C HIS A 277 -3.96 14.39 1.17
N PRO A 278 -3.59 15.17 2.20
CA PRO A 278 -2.62 14.73 3.20
C PRO A 278 -3.10 13.46 3.94
N CYS A 279 -2.31 12.39 3.91
CA CYS A 279 -2.65 11.19 4.70
C CYS A 279 -2.49 11.46 6.20
N HIS A 280 -3.49 11.09 7.02
CA HIS A 280 -3.49 11.35 8.47
C HIS A 280 -3.11 10.15 9.35
N HIS A 281 -2.67 9.03 8.78
CA HIS A 281 -2.16 7.89 9.57
C HIS A 281 -0.87 8.19 10.34
N ASN A 282 -0.13 9.21 9.92
CA ASN A 282 1.07 9.68 10.58
C ASN A 282 2.14 8.58 10.80
N CYS A 283 2.25 7.59 9.90
CA CYS A 283 3.23 6.49 10.02
C CYS A 283 4.67 7.05 10.04
N LEU A 284 5.48 6.66 11.01
CA LEU A 284 6.81 7.22 11.26
C LEU A 284 7.75 7.11 10.05
N PHE A 285 7.71 5.98 9.35
CA PHE A 285 8.52 5.70 8.17
C PHE A 285 8.02 6.35 6.87
N CYS A 286 6.93 7.11 6.90
CA CYS A 286 6.34 7.70 5.70
C CYS A 286 7.13 8.91 5.20
N TYR A 287 7.57 8.87 3.93
CA TYR A 287 8.25 10.00 3.29
C TYR A 287 7.29 11.08 2.78
N ALA A 288 6.02 10.73 2.55
CA ALA A 288 5.03 11.61 1.92
C ALA A 288 4.55 12.73 2.85
N ARG A 289 4.49 12.47 4.16
CA ARG A 289 4.05 13.44 5.16
C ARG A 289 4.86 13.31 6.44
N THR A 290 5.88 14.14 6.55
CA THR A 290 6.76 14.19 7.74
C THR A 290 6.54 15.43 8.61
N GLY A 291 5.63 16.34 8.22
CA GLY A 291 5.40 17.62 8.90
C GLY A 291 4.36 17.61 10.03
N SER A 292 3.58 16.53 10.21
CA SER A 292 2.38 16.52 11.07
C SER A 292 2.62 16.34 12.57
N ASP A 293 3.81 15.91 12.99
CA ASP A 293 4.09 15.60 14.41
C ASP A 293 3.99 16.81 15.35
N THR A 294 3.92 18.03 14.83
CA THR A 294 3.73 19.26 15.62
C THR A 294 2.27 19.60 15.90
N THR A 295 1.30 18.93 15.25
CA THR A 295 -0.12 19.33 15.27
C THR A 295 -1.02 18.46 16.15
N HIS A 296 -0.51 17.36 16.71
CA HIS A 296 -1.31 16.45 17.54
C HIS A 296 -1.59 16.94 18.97
N ARG A 297 -1.12 18.13 19.39
CA ARG A 297 -1.54 18.71 20.68
C ARG A 297 -2.96 19.29 20.69
N ASN A 298 -3.56 19.62 19.54
CA ASN A 298 -4.80 20.44 19.52
C ASN A 298 -5.97 19.93 18.66
N ARG A 299 -5.97 18.69 18.19
CA ARG A 299 -7.16 18.12 17.54
C ARG A 299 -7.54 16.76 18.12
N ARG A 300 -8.16 16.80 19.30
CA ARG A 300 -9.25 15.86 19.61
C ARG A 300 -10.38 16.23 18.64
N ILE A 301 -10.47 15.48 17.54
CA ILE A 301 -11.62 15.56 16.65
C ILE A 301 -12.79 14.97 17.45
N LYS A 302 -13.76 15.83 17.77
CA LYS A 302 -15.08 15.41 18.25
C LYS A 302 -15.82 14.69 17.14
#